data_AF-A0A1Y3EX76-F1
#
_entry.id   AF-A0A1Y3EX76-F1
#
_cell.length_a   1.000
_cell.length_b   1.000
_cell.length_c   1.000
_cell.angle_alpha   90.00
_cell.angle_beta   90.00
_cell.angle_gamma   90.00
#
_symmetry.space_group_name_H-M   'P 1'
#
loop_
_entity.id
_entity.type
_entity.pdbx_description
1 polymer ?
#
loop_
_entity_poly.entity_id
_entity_poly.type
_entity_poly.pdbx_seq_one_letter_code
_entity_poly.pdbx_strand_id
1 'polypeptide(L)'
;MTSAVPDRAAAAVPSERVMKNVPFPPYHRLTTDEVYDKKTNKPRPDVLKEHFVKEGRIEEQVALRLIAEGTAYLKQEKTMLDIEAPVTGKF
;
A
#
# COMPACT_ATOMS: atom_id res chain seq x y z
N MET A 1 11.82 5.66 27.29
CA MET A 1 12.31 4.31 26.95
C MET A 1 11.37 3.73 25.91
N THR A 2 11.62 4.01 24.63
CA THR A 2 10.78 3.55 23.51
C THR A 2 11.36 2.24 22.99
N SER A 3 10.73 1.10 23.29
CA SER A 3 11.13 -0.16 22.68
C SER A 3 10.77 -0.12 21.20
N ALA A 4 11.78 -0.04 20.34
CA ALA A 4 11.63 -0.28 18.92
C ALA A 4 11.09 -1.71 18.74
N VAL A 5 9.95 -1.83 18.05
CA VAL A 5 9.45 -3.13 17.59
C VAL A 5 10.46 -3.63 16.55
N PRO A 6 11.07 -4.82 16.72
CA PRO A 6 12.07 -5.29 15.79
C PRO A 6 11.42 -5.57 14.44
N ASP A 7 11.88 -4.87 13.40
CA ASP A 7 11.48 -5.15 12.03
C ASP A 7 12.14 -6.48 11.62
N ARG A 8 11.32 -7.54 11.59
CA ARG A 8 11.77 -8.92 11.41
C ARG A 8 12.05 -9.18 9.93
N ALA A 9 13.22 -8.78 9.46
CA ALA A 9 13.78 -9.19 8.18
C ALA A 9 14.86 -10.27 8.38
N ALA A 10 14.44 -11.53 8.38
CA ALA A 10 15.29 -12.68 8.01
C ALA A 10 14.38 -13.89 7.75
N ALA A 11 14.45 -14.42 6.54
CA ALA A 11 13.73 -15.59 6.08
C ALA A 11 14.02 -16.81 6.99
N ALA A 12 13.09 -17.11 7.89
CA ALA A 12 12.96 -18.48 8.34
C ALA A 12 12.21 -19.20 7.22
N VAL A 13 12.94 -19.95 6.39
CA VAL A 13 12.32 -21.00 5.55
C VAL A 13 11.56 -21.88 6.54
N PRO A 14 10.21 -21.85 6.58
CA PRO A 14 9.50 -22.69 7.52
C PRO A 14 9.83 -24.13 7.14
N SER A 15 9.95 -25.00 8.13
CA SER A 15 9.82 -26.44 7.95
C SER A 15 8.73 -26.74 6.92
N GLU A 16 8.98 -27.75 6.07
CA GLU A 16 8.18 -28.04 4.87
C GLU A 16 6.69 -27.87 5.14
N ARG A 17 6.11 -26.81 4.58
CA ARG A 17 4.74 -26.41 4.88
C ARG A 17 3.80 -27.50 4.37
N VAL A 18 2.94 -28.01 5.25
CA VAL A 18 1.99 -29.08 4.94
C VAL A 18 1.07 -28.69 3.77
N MET A 19 0.65 -27.42 3.70
CA MET A 19 -0.19 -26.88 2.63
C MET A 19 0.62 -26.10 1.61
N LYS A 20 1.13 -26.79 0.58
CA LYS A 20 1.96 -26.22 -0.49
C LYS A 20 1.19 -25.32 -1.46
N ASN A 21 -0.13 -25.50 -1.57
CA ASN A 21 -0.97 -24.78 -2.55
C ASN A 21 -1.39 -23.38 -2.09
N VAL A 22 -1.14 -23.01 -0.84
CA VAL A 22 -1.48 -21.68 -0.31
C VAL A 22 -0.30 -20.75 -0.58
N PRO A 23 -0.47 -19.68 -1.37
CA PRO A 23 0.60 -18.72 -1.60
C PRO A 23 1.16 -18.15 -0.29
N PHE A 24 2.46 -17.84 -0.28
CA PHE A 24 3.05 -17.09 0.81
C PHE A 24 2.82 -15.59 0.59
N PRO A 25 2.48 -14.84 1.64
CA PRO A 25 2.44 -13.39 1.54
C PRO A 25 3.86 -12.84 1.29
N PRO A 26 4.01 -11.76 0.52
CA PRO A 26 5.29 -11.06 0.38
C PRO A 26 5.79 -10.56 1.73
N TYR A 27 7.01 -10.97 2.09
CA TYR A 27 7.71 -10.47 3.27
C TYR A 27 8.29 -9.06 3.05
N HIS A 28 8.64 -8.74 1.81
CA HIS A 28 9.21 -7.45 1.44
C HIS A 28 8.17 -6.34 1.63
N ARG A 29 8.57 -5.29 2.34
CA ARG A 29 7.76 -4.08 2.46
C ARG A 29 8.14 -3.11 1.36
N LEU A 30 7.16 -2.66 0.58
CA LEU A 30 7.47 -1.68 -0.47
C LEU A 30 7.94 -0.36 0.13
N THR A 31 9.03 0.12 -0.43
CA THR A 31 9.70 1.37 -0.10
C THR A 31 9.06 2.55 -0.81
N THR A 32 9.45 3.77 -0.41
CA THR A 32 8.96 5.00 -1.05
C THR A 32 9.27 5.03 -2.55
N ASP A 33 10.47 4.58 -2.94
CA ASP A 33 10.93 4.55 -4.33
C ASP A 33 10.17 3.54 -5.21
N GLU A 34 9.63 2.48 -4.60
CA GLU A 34 8.83 1.47 -5.29
C GLU A 34 7.37 1.91 -5.44
N VAL A 35 6.84 2.64 -4.45
CA VAL A 35 5.46 3.12 -4.41
C VAL A 35 5.25 4.40 -5.22
N TYR A 36 6.21 5.33 -5.22
CA TYR A 36 6.08 6.63 -5.87
C TYR A 36 6.89 6.70 -7.17
N ASP A 37 6.29 7.23 -8.23
CA ASP A 37 7.01 7.52 -9.47
C ASP A 37 7.90 8.76 -9.30
N LYS A 38 9.20 8.60 -9.55
CA LYS A 38 10.21 9.67 -9.42
C LYS A 38 9.95 10.85 -10.36
N LYS A 39 9.24 10.66 -11.47
CA LYS A 39 8.94 11.73 -12.43
C LYS A 39 7.71 12.54 -12.02
N THR A 40 6.63 11.87 -11.67
CA THR A 40 5.35 12.52 -11.36
C THR A 40 5.16 12.81 -9.87
N ASN A 41 5.97 12.22 -9.00
CA ASN A 41 5.80 12.20 -7.55
C ASN A 41 4.42 11.69 -7.09
N LYS A 42 3.72 10.93 -7.94
CA LYS A 42 2.44 10.31 -7.62
C LYS A 42 2.61 8.84 -7.24
N PRO A 43 1.75 8.30 -6.36
CA PRO A 43 1.76 6.88 -6.06
C PRO A 43 1.36 6.06 -7.29
N ARG A 44 1.91 4.85 -7.41
CA ARG A 44 1.67 3.90 -8.50
C ARG A 44 0.58 2.91 -8.08
N PRO A 45 -0.70 3.13 -8.44
CA PRO A 45 -1.81 2.33 -7.95
C PRO A 45 -1.73 0.86 -8.40
N ASP A 46 -1.18 0.60 -9.59
CA ASP A 46 -1.05 -0.76 -10.11
C ASP A 46 -0.08 -1.61 -9.26
N VAL A 47 1.04 -1.01 -8.83
CA VAL A 47 2.03 -1.67 -7.97
C VAL A 47 1.43 -1.96 -6.59
N LEU A 48 0.77 -0.95 -6.00
CA LEU A 48 0.09 -1.11 -4.72
C LEU A 48 -1.01 -2.18 -4.79
N LYS A 49 -1.80 -2.19 -5.86
CA LYS A 49 -2.86 -3.18 -6.08
C LYS A 49 -2.30 -4.59 -6.15
N GLU A 50 -1.28 -4.83 -6.99
CA GLU A 50 -0.67 -6.15 -7.12
C GLU A 50 -0.10 -6.64 -5.78
N HIS A 51 0.54 -5.75 -5.02
CA HIS A 51 1.15 -6.08 -3.73
C HIS A 51 0.11 -6.38 -2.65
N PHE A 52 -0.92 -5.55 -2.53
CA PHE A 52 -1.98 -5.73 -1.55
C PHE A 52 -2.86 -6.95 -1.82
N VAL A 53 -3.10 -7.31 -3.09
CA VAL A 53 -3.81 -8.57 -3.44
C VAL A 53 -3.06 -9.80 -2.91
N LYS A 54 -1.73 -9.73 -2.82
CA LYS A 54 -0.89 -10.79 -2.28
C LYS A 54 -0.69 -10.66 -0.76
N GLU A 55 -1.40 -9.78 -0.07
CA GLU A 55 -1.25 -9.48 1.37
C GLU A 55 0.10 -8.84 1.73
N GLY A 56 0.79 -8.25 0.75
CA GLY A 56 2.04 -7.53 0.96
C GLY A 56 1.83 -6.24 1.77
N ARG A 57 2.85 -5.85 2.53
CA ARG A 57 2.85 -4.61 3.33
C ARG A 57 3.73 -3.54 2.69
N ILE A 58 3.54 -2.30 3.10
CA ILE A 58 4.44 -1.19 2.76
C ILE A 58 5.13 -0.69 4.03
N GLU A 59 6.19 0.09 3.87
CA GLU A 59 6.82 0.73 5.01
C GLU A 59 5.89 1.75 5.67
N GLU A 60 6.06 1.96 6.98
CA GLU A 60 5.17 2.82 7.77
C GLU A 60 5.16 4.26 7.27
N GLN A 61 6.33 4.84 7.00
CA GLN A 61 6.46 6.20 6.46
C GLN A 61 5.73 6.37 5.13
N VAL A 62 5.69 5.32 4.29
CA VAL A 62 4.99 5.36 3.00
C VAL A 62 3.48 5.36 3.22
N ALA A 63 3.00 4.54 4.15
CA ALA A 63 1.59 4.51 4.53
C ALA A 63 1.13 5.85 5.11
N LEU A 64 1.90 6.41 6.05
CA LEU A 64 1.60 7.72 6.64
C LEU A 64 1.56 8.83 5.59
N ARG A 65 2.50 8.80 4.64
CA ARG A 65 2.55 9.76 3.53
C ARG A 65 1.29 9.67 2.65
N LEU A 66 0.90 8.46 2.22
CA LEU A 66 -0.31 8.25 1.43
C LEU A 66 -1.57 8.76 2.15
N ILE A 67 -1.69 8.46 3.44
CA ILE A 67 -2.82 8.91 4.27
C ILE A 67 -2.83 10.43 4.40
N ALA A 68 -1.67 11.05 4.65
CA ALA A 68 -1.55 12.50 4.79
C ALA A 68 -1.89 13.23 3.48
N GLU A 69 -1.36 12.75 2.34
CA GLU A 69 -1.66 13.29 1.01
C GLU A 69 -3.15 13.14 0.68
N GLY A 70 -3.74 11.95 0.88
CA GLY A 70 -5.17 11.72 0.70
C GLY A 70 -6.03 12.62 1.58
N THR A 71 -5.65 12.78 2.85
CA THR A 71 -6.33 13.67 3.80
C THR A 71 -6.24 15.13 3.34
N ALA A 72 -5.11 15.56 2.78
CA ALA A 72 -4.95 16.93 2.29
C ALA A 72 -5.91 17.22 1.12
N TYR A 73 -6.15 16.26 0.22
CA TYR A 73 -7.16 16.40 -0.84
C TYR A 73 -8.58 16.44 -0.27
N LEU A 74 -8.94 15.47 0.58
CA LEU A 74 -10.29 15.39 1.17
C LEU A 74 -10.65 16.63 2.01
N LYS A 75 -9.68 17.26 2.68
CA LYS A 75 -9.89 18.50 3.45
C LYS A 75 -10.25 19.72 2.59
N GLN A 76 -9.88 19.72 1.31
CA GLN A 76 -10.17 20.82 0.39
C GLN A 76 -11.54 20.68 -0.25
N GLU A 77 -12.15 19.50 -0.17
CA GLU A 77 -13.46 19.21 -0.74
C GLU A 77 -14.59 19.72 0.18
N LYS A 78 -15.73 20.07 -0.40
CA LYS A 78 -16.93 20.44 0.35
C LYS A 78 -17.54 19.19 0.98
N THR A 79 -18.20 19.35 2.13
CA THR A 79 -18.97 18.26 2.76
C THR A 79 -20.06 17.70 1.83
N MET A 80 -20.65 18.55 0.97
CA MET A 80 -21.58 18.13 -0.08
C MET A 80 -20.87 18.19 -1.42
N LEU A 81 -20.66 17.03 -2.05
CA LEU A 81 -19.99 16.88 -3.33
C LEU A 81 -21.01 16.94 -4.48
N ASP A 82 -20.69 17.72 -5.51
CA ASP A 82 -21.45 17.76 -6.76
C ASP A 82 -20.69 16.94 -7.81
N ILE A 83 -21.32 15.87 -8.34
CA ILE A 83 -20.71 14.96 -9.32
C ILE A 83 -21.67 14.77 -10.49
N GLU A 84 -21.18 14.94 -11.71
CA GLU A 84 -21.95 14.74 -12.94
C GLU A 84 -21.97 13.26 -13.37
N ALA A 85 -23.04 12.83 -14.03
CA ALA A 85 -23.18 11.48 -14.55
C ALA A 85 -22.38 11.25 -15.85
N PRO A 86 -21.94 10.02 -16.16
CA PRO A 86 -21.95 8.81 -15.34
C PRO A 86 -20.76 8.76 -14.37
N VAL A 87 -20.99 8.22 -13.17
CA VAL A 87 -20.00 8.28 -12.07
C VAL A 87 -19.01 7.11 -12.12
N THR A 88 -19.47 5.89 -12.45
CA THR A 88 -18.61 4.70 -12.51
C THR A 88 -18.89 3.90 -13.78
N GLY A 89 -17.92 3.91 -14.71
CA GLY A 89 -17.88 3.03 -15.89
C GLY A 89 -18.41 3.62 -17.21
N LYS A 90 -17.76 3.21 -18.32
CA LYS A 90 -18.18 3.45 -19.70
C LYS A 90 -19.31 2.49 -20.07
N PHE A 91 -20.34 3.01 -20.75
CA PHE A 91 -21.24 2.23 -21.60
C PHE A 91 -20.51 1.81 -22.89
#